data_AF-A0A7U9RVK1-F1
#
_entry.id   AF-A0A7U9RVK1-F1
#
_cell.length_a   1.000
_cell.length_b   1.000
_cell.length_c   1.000
_cell.angle_alpha   90.00
_cell.angle_beta   90.00
_cell.angle_gamma   90.00
#
_symmetry.space_group_name_H-M   'P 1'
#
loop_
_entity.id
_entity.type
_entity.pdbx_description
1 polymer ?
#
loop_
_entity_poly.entity_id
_entity_poly.type
_entity_poly.pdbx_seq_one_letter_code
_entity_poly.pdbx_strand_id
1 'polypeptide(L)'
;MFDLIIGFIVAGVLMVAEYLLCTKLKSPLWGGIIPLLILGGTVFVFASGKVPMETRYLFPFVVVNTLFLGNWGTGRDKYKKLQQTELEKMKAKDI
;
A
#
# COMPACT_ATOMS: atom_id res chain seq x y z
N MET A 1 23.48 0.93 13.74
CA MET A 1 23.06 2.27 13.24
C MET A 1 22.88 2.24 11.72
N PHE A 2 23.82 1.67 10.96
CA PHE A 2 23.68 1.44 9.51
C PHE A 2 22.43 0.61 9.11
N ASP A 3 22.10 -0.46 9.85
CA ASP A 3 20.90 -1.27 9.53
C ASP A 3 19.58 -0.50 9.66
N LEU A 4 19.49 0.44 10.61
CA LEU A 4 18.32 1.30 10.77
C LEU A 4 18.20 2.28 9.60
N ILE A 5 19.32 2.84 9.14
CA ILE A 5 19.35 3.75 7.99
C ILE A 5 18.91 3.01 6.72
N ILE A 6 19.41 1.79 6.51
CA ILE A 6 19.00 0.93 5.39
C ILE A 6 17.51 0.62 5.47
N GLY A 7 17.01 0.27 6.67
CA GLY A 7 15.58 0.04 6.90
C GLY A 7 14.71 1.25 6.55
N PHE A 8 15.12 2.46 6.94
CA PHE A 8 14.41 3.70 6.60
C PHE A 8 14.44 4.02 5.10
N ILE A 9 15.55 3.78 4.42
CA ILE A 9 15.66 3.97 2.97
C ILE A 9 14.72 3.00 2.24
N VAL A 10 14.73 1.72 2.62
CA VAL A 10 13.86 0.70 2.03
C VAL A 10 12.38 1.05 2.27
N ALA A 11 12.03 1.46 3.49
CA ALA A 11 10.66 1.89 3.83
C ALA A 11 10.22 3.12 3.01
N GLY A 12 11.11 4.12 2.86
CA GLY A 12 10.83 5.31 2.05
C GLY A 12 10.62 4.99 0.58
N VAL A 13 11.45 4.12 0.00
CA VAL A 13 11.31 3.67 -1.40
C VAL A 13 10.01 2.89 -1.60
N LEU A 14 9.65 2.00 -0.66
CA LEU A 14 8.38 1.28 -0.70
C LEU A 14 7.18 2.22 -0.63
N MET A 15 7.23 3.24 0.22
CA MET A 15 6.15 4.21 0.37
C MET A 15 5.97 5.07 -0.88
N VAL A 16 7.08 5.50 -1.52
CA VAL A 16 7.03 6.24 -2.80
C VAL A 16 6.53 5.35 -3.94
N ALA A 17 6.99 4.10 -3.99
CA ALA A 17 6.52 3.13 -4.99
C ALA A 17 5.01 2.87 -4.83
N GLU A 18 4.51 2.69 -3.61
CA GLU A 18 3.08 2.52 -3.32
C GLU A 18 2.27 3.73 -3.73
N TYR A 19 2.73 4.93 -3.38
CA TYR A 19 2.07 6.16 -3.77
C TYR A 19 1.98 6.28 -5.30
N LEU A 20 3.07 6.03 -6.02
CA LEU A 20 3.11 6.08 -7.49
C LEU A 20 2.24 4.98 -8.12
N LEU A 21 2.30 3.75 -7.63
CA LEU A 21 1.49 2.64 -8.12
C LEU A 21 -0.01 2.89 -7.89
N CYS A 22 -0.39 3.50 -6.76
CA CYS A 22 -1.78 3.83 -6.47
C CYS A 22 -2.32 5.04 -7.24
N THR A 23 -1.47 6.04 -7.52
CA THR A 23 -1.90 7.31 -8.13
C THR A 23 -1.73 7.36 -9.64
N LYS A 24 -0.70 6.72 -10.21
CA LYS A 24 -0.39 6.80 -11.65
C LYS A 24 -0.95 5.64 -12.46
N LEU A 25 -1.13 4.45 -11.89
CA LEU A 25 -1.59 3.29 -12.66
C LEU A 25 -3.11 3.13 -12.65
N LYS A 26 -3.68 3.08 -13.86
CA LYS A 26 -5.12 2.92 -14.13
C LYS A 26 -5.71 1.66 -13.48
N SER A 27 -4.93 0.58 -13.44
CA SER A 27 -5.41 -0.74 -12.99
C SER A 27 -5.34 -0.90 -11.47
N PRO A 28 -6.44 -1.31 -10.80
CA PRO A 28 -6.49 -1.52 -9.35
C PRO A 28 -5.46 -2.51 -8.83
N LEU A 29 -5.09 -3.48 -9.66
CA LEU A 29 -4.20 -4.59 -9.31
C LEU A 29 -2.77 -4.15 -8.99
N TRP A 30 -2.31 -3.06 -9.61
CA TRP A 30 -0.94 -2.56 -9.41
C TRP A 30 -0.76 -1.82 -8.09
N GLY A 31 -1.79 -1.13 -7.61
CA GLY A 31 -1.76 -0.52 -6.27
C GLY A 31 -1.83 -1.55 -5.14
N GLY A 32 -2.49 -2.70 -5.39
CA GLY A 32 -2.68 -3.76 -4.39
C GLY A 32 -1.48 -4.69 -4.25
N ILE A 33 -0.53 -4.65 -5.18
CA ILE A 33 0.67 -5.49 -5.17
C ILE A 33 1.52 -5.27 -3.92
N ILE A 34 1.66 -4.03 -3.45
CA ILE A 34 2.46 -3.73 -2.27
C ILE A 34 1.80 -4.24 -0.98
N PRO A 35 0.51 -3.94 -0.71
CA PRO A 35 -0.19 -4.56 0.41
C PRO A 35 -0.12 -6.08 0.37
N LEU A 36 -0.26 -6.71 -0.80
CA LEU A 36 -0.17 -8.17 -0.95
C LEU A 36 1.24 -8.72 -0.67
N LEU A 37 2.30 -8.04 -1.12
CA LEU A 37 3.68 -8.43 -0.82
C LEU A 37 3.99 -8.32 0.67
N ILE A 38 3.52 -7.26 1.33
CA ILE A 38 3.67 -7.09 2.78
C ILE A 38 2.95 -8.22 3.53
N LEU A 39 1.74 -8.58 3.09
CA LEU A 39 0.96 -9.66 3.69
C LEU A 39 1.66 -11.01 3.48
N GLY A 40 2.13 -11.30 2.26
CA GLY A 40 2.89 -12.50 1.95
C GLY A 40 4.21 -12.58 2.73
N GLY A 41 4.94 -11.48 2.85
CA GLY A 41 6.16 -11.40 3.66
C GLY A 41 5.90 -11.62 5.15
N THR A 42 4.80 -11.07 5.66
CA THR A 42 4.34 -11.30 7.04
C THR A 42 4.08 -12.79 7.28
N VAL A 43 3.29 -13.43 6.40
CA VAL A 43 3.00 -14.86 6.48
C VAL A 43 4.29 -15.68 6.41
N PHE A 44 5.21 -15.36 5.50
CA PHE A 44 6.49 -16.05 5.37
C PHE A 44 7.35 -15.95 6.64
N VAL A 45 7.43 -14.77 7.26
CA VAL A 45 8.21 -14.56 8.49
C VAL A 45 7.69 -15.44 9.62
N PHE A 46 6.37 -15.45 9.85
CA PHE A 46 5.78 -16.30 10.89
C PHE A 46 5.82 -17.79 10.54
N ALA A 47 5.56 -18.16 9.28
CA ALA A 47 5.62 -19.55 8.82
C ALA A 47 7.04 -20.12 8.87
N SER A 48 8.07 -19.29 8.70
CA SER A 48 9.47 -19.70 8.80
C SER A 48 9.94 -19.99 10.24
N GLY A 49 9.09 -19.75 11.25
CA GLY A 49 9.43 -19.95 12.67
C GLY A 49 10.49 -18.99 13.20
N LYS A 50 10.95 -18.02 12.40
CA LYS A 50 11.96 -17.03 12.80
C LYS A 50 11.45 -16.04 13.85
N VAL A 51 10.13 -15.85 13.92
CA VAL A 51 9.48 -14.97 14.89
C VAL A 51 8.38 -15.76 15.61
N PRO A 52 8.34 -15.75 16.95
CA PRO A 52 7.28 -16.39 17.72
C PRO A 52 5.91 -15.78 17.39
N MET A 53 4.87 -16.62 17.28
CA MET A 53 3.47 -16.16 17.15
C MET A 53 2.90 -15.64 18.49
N GLU A 54 3.64 -14.77 19.18
CA GLU A 54 3.11 -14.08 20.36
C GLU A 54 2.49 -12.74 19.97
N THR A 55 1.48 -12.30 20.72
CA THR A 55 0.74 -11.06 20.47
C THR A 55 1.67 -9.84 20.37
N ARG A 56 2.76 -9.81 21.15
CA ARG A 56 3.77 -8.74 21.11
C ARG A 56 4.46 -8.61 19.76
N TYR A 57 4.73 -9.73 19.08
CA TYR A 57 5.38 -9.73 17.78
C TYR A 57 4.36 -9.64 16.63
N LEU A 58 3.14 -10.13 16.82
CA LEU A 58 2.05 -10.02 15.85
C LEU A 58 1.54 -8.58 15.67
N PHE A 59 1.43 -7.83 16.77
CA PHE A 59 0.81 -6.51 16.78
C PHE A 59 1.39 -5.52 15.76
N PRO A 60 2.72 -5.34 15.65
CA PRO A 60 3.30 -4.44 14.65
C PRO A 60 2.97 -4.84 13.21
N PHE A 61 2.98 -6.14 12.89
CA PHE A 61 2.66 -6.61 11.55
C PHE A 61 1.18 -6.38 11.20
N VAL A 62 0.27 -6.60 12.14
CA VAL A 62 -1.16 -6.32 11.94
C VAL A 62 -1.38 -4.83 11.67
N VAL A 63 -0.75 -3.95 12.45
CA VAL A 63 -0.82 -2.49 12.24
C VAL A 63 -0.29 -2.11 10.86
N VAL A 64 0.88 -2.61 10.46
CA VAL A 64 1.44 -2.30 9.12
C VAL A 64 0.53 -2.80 8.01
N ASN A 65 0.05 -4.05 8.07
CA ASN A 65 -0.83 -4.60 7.03
C ASN A 65 -2.15 -3.82 6.91
N THR A 66 -2.78 -3.47 8.03
CA THR A 66 -4.03 -2.69 8.04
C THR A 66 -3.82 -1.27 7.49
N LEU A 67 -2.71 -0.60 7.82
CA LEU A 67 -2.40 0.72 7.28
C LEU A 67 -2.22 0.69 5.76
N PHE A 68 -1.40 -0.22 5.24
CA PHE A 68 -1.15 -0.31 3.79
C PHE A 68 -2.41 -0.74 3.01
N LEU A 69 -3.19 -1.69 3.52
CA LEU A 69 -4.48 -2.06 2.91
C LEU A 69 -5.49 -0.90 2.92
N GLY A 70 -5.59 -0.17 4.03
CA GLY A 70 -6.47 1.00 4.15
C GLY A 70 -6.06 2.15 3.23
N ASN A 71 -4.75 2.40 3.11
CA ASN A 71 -4.20 3.43 2.22
C ASN A 71 -4.48 3.09 0.75
N TRP A 72 -4.31 1.82 0.37
CA TRP A 72 -4.67 1.36 -0.97
C TRP A 72 -6.16 1.57 -1.27
N GLY A 73 -7.06 1.13 -0.38
CA GLY A 73 -8.50 1.32 -0.54
C GLY A 73 -8.88 2.80 -0.68
N THR A 74 -8.37 3.65 0.22
CA THR A 74 -8.61 5.10 0.19
C THR A 74 -8.04 5.76 -1.07
N GLY A 75 -6.86 5.32 -1.52
CA GLY A 75 -6.23 5.78 -2.75
C GLY A 75 -7.08 5.47 -3.99
N ARG A 76 -7.70 4.28 -4.03
CA ARG A 76 -8.61 3.90 -5.12
C ARG A 76 -9.89 4.72 -5.15
N ASP A 77 -10.46 5.03 -3.99
CA ASP A 77 -11.65 5.88 -3.91
C ASP A 77 -11.35 7.31 -4.38
N LYS A 78 -10.20 7.87 -4.02
CA LYS A 78 -9.75 9.17 -4.54
C LYS A 78 -9.56 9.16 -6.05
N TYR A 79 -8.95 8.10 -6.60
CA TYR A 79 -8.76 7.96 -8.05
C TYR A 79 -10.10 7.90 -8.81
N LYS A 80 -11.07 7.13 -8.30
CA LYS A 80 -12.41 7.04 -8.89
C LYS A 80 -13.12 8.39 -8.89
N LYS A 81 -13.07 9.12 -7.77
CA LYS A 81 -13.66 10.47 -7.68
C LYS A 81 -13.02 11.43 -8.67
N LEU A 82 -11.69 11.39 -8.83
CA LEU A 82 -10.98 12.24 -9.79
C LEU A 82 -11.44 11.96 -11.24
N GLN A 83 -11.56 10.68 -11.62
CA GLN A 83 -12.06 10.31 -12.94
C GLN A 83 -13.50 10.78 -13.17
N GLN A 84 -14.38 10.65 -12.17
CA GLN A 84 -15.77 11.13 -12.29
C GLN A 84 -15.81 12.65 -12.52
N THR A 85 -15.02 13.41 -11.77
CA THR A 85 -14.94 14.87 -11.94
C THR A 85 -14.36 15.27 -13.30
N GLU A 86 -13.36 14.56 -13.82
CA GLU A 86 -12.85 14.80 -15.17
C GLU A 86 -13.91 14.50 -16.24
N LEU A 87 -14.68 13.42 -16.08
CA LEU A 87 -15.75 13.04 -17.00
C LEU A 87 -16.90 14.09 -17.02
N GLU A 88 -17.29 14.59 -15.85
CA GLU A 88 -18.28 15.66 -15.72
C GLU A 88 -17.81 16.97 -16.36
N LYS A 89 -16.54 17.33 -16.19
CA LYS A 89 -15.95 18.50 -16.86
C LYS A 89 -15.94 18.37 -18.38
N MET A 90 -15.63 17.19 -18.91
CA MET A 90 -15.71 16.94 -20.35
C MET A 90 -17.15 17.06 -20.84
N LYS A 91 -18.11 16.46 -20.14
CA LYS A 91 -19.54 16.53 -20.47
C LYS A 91 -20.10 17.95 -20.45
N ALA A 92 -19.67 18.78 -19.50
CA ALA A 92 -20.09 20.17 -19.39
C ALA A 92 -19.47 21.10 -20.44
N LYS A 93 -18.36 20.69 -21.07
CA LYS A 93 -17.67 21.46 -22.12
C LYS A 93 -18.14 21.09 -23.53
N ASP A 94 -18.82 19.95 -23.66
CA ASP A 94 -19.38 19.43 -24.92
C ASP A 94 -20.83 19.90 -25.18
N ILE A 95 -21.45 20.56 -24.19
CA ILE A 95 -22.78 21.21 -24.26
C ILE A 95 -22.55 22.72 -24.48
#